data_AF-A0A7Y3ZET0-F1
#
_entry.id   AF-A0A7Y3ZET0-F1
#
_cell.length_a   1.000
_cell.length_b   1.000
_cell.length_c   1.000
_cell.angle_alpha   90.00
_cell.angle_beta   90.00
_cell.angle_gamma   90.00
#
_symmetry.space_group_name_H-M   'P 1'
#
loop_
_entity.id
_entity.type
_entity.pdbx_description
1 polymer ?
#
loop_
_entity_poly.entity_id
_entity_poly.type
_entity_poly.pdbx_seq_one_letter_code
_entity_poly.pdbx_strand_id
1 'polypeptide(L)'
;MEAELGLFLLILVSIGSTCAALLYWIRRAIGKTVALPHQTATSYIISLASFICLSLLIVCFVQDNFALEYVVTHSNSQLPVAFKVAATWGGHQGSMLFWVVTLSMWASLIAFKSPVNAQYTGDCLGIMNVLIAIFAWFTLATSNPFEYAQSFALEGRDLNPMLQDVGLIIHPPLLYLGYVGYSAVLALALAALFGRQPHHEWYAFVRGIAYFAWGTLTAGILVGSWWAYNELGWGGWWFWDPVENASLMPWLVGTALLHSIHLSARNKGAIWSTYALAFSTFSLSVLGTFVVRSGVLTSVHAFAVDPTKGLALLCVLVIIVFVTFGSLIYRGQQIPQSNIDTIFSRAYLCYMAIGLLVIATAIVFLGTFYPMVYQVLGSGSISVGPPYFNSLIYPLFVFSLVVLACSTFCSWQHSRAGKDLKVLCLIASLSVITASIVAIMVNTGLMLGVIFALAIYVVSSHAFQWVRSGAKISTAPKLFAHIGFVIAGVGAIVNASYSYEFSYRMSPNSQHQFQNVSLEYVDTLWKVGPNYTSEIAEIRLSTTEQHSFTLLPERRHYSVRVMNMTEPAIKSFWHGDYYITLGEKLSEQSYAVKVQYRAAIWWIWCGGIVALISMLSALLPKRSWSRVSDESFA
;
A
#
# COMPACT_ATOMS: atom_id res chain seq x y z
N MET A 1 -17.03 -23.64 -21.94
CA MET A 1 -17.99 -22.58 -22.31
C MET A 1 -17.66 -21.28 -21.57
N GLU A 2 -17.31 -21.40 -20.30
CA GLU A 2 -16.92 -20.33 -19.37
C GLU A 2 -15.70 -19.57 -19.88
N ALA A 3 -14.67 -20.29 -20.34
CA ALA A 3 -13.45 -19.72 -20.88
C ALA A 3 -13.68 -18.91 -22.15
N GLU A 4 -14.47 -19.45 -23.09
CA GLU A 4 -14.78 -18.77 -24.34
C GLU A 4 -15.62 -17.51 -24.10
N LEU A 5 -16.59 -17.58 -23.18
CA LEU A 5 -17.37 -16.41 -22.77
C LEU A 5 -16.52 -15.37 -22.04
N GLY A 6 -15.61 -15.80 -21.16
CA GLY A 6 -14.66 -14.94 -20.48
C GLY A 6 -13.76 -14.17 -21.46
N LEU A 7 -13.22 -14.89 -22.45
CA LEU A 7 -12.44 -14.28 -23.53
C LEU A 7 -13.26 -13.28 -24.35
N PHE A 8 -14.49 -13.65 -24.73
CA PHE A 8 -15.39 -12.74 -25.44
C PHE A 8 -15.66 -11.46 -24.65
N LEU A 9 -15.91 -11.56 -23.34
CA LEU A 9 -16.12 -10.41 -22.48
C LEU A 9 -14.86 -9.54 -22.33
N LEU A 10 -13.67 -10.14 -22.28
CA LEU A 10 -12.41 -9.39 -22.29
C LEU A 10 -12.24 -8.61 -23.61
N ILE A 11 -12.55 -9.22 -24.74
CA ILE A 11 -12.57 -8.55 -26.05
C ILE A 11 -13.58 -7.40 -26.06
N LEU A 12 -14.79 -7.63 -25.54
CA LEU A 12 -15.84 -6.61 -25.41
C LEU A 12 -15.37 -5.41 -24.57
N VAL A 13 -14.67 -5.66 -23.46
CA VAL A 13 -14.09 -4.61 -22.60
C VAL A 13 -13.02 -3.82 -23.35
N SER A 14 -12.10 -4.49 -24.05
CA SER A 14 -11.03 -3.85 -24.83
C SER A 14 -11.57 -2.99 -25.97
N ILE A 15 -12.47 -3.53 -26.79
CA ILE A 15 -13.07 -2.81 -27.92
C ILE A 15 -14.02 -1.73 -27.42
N GLY A 16 -14.89 -2.05 -26.46
CA GLY A 16 -15.88 -1.13 -25.91
C GLY A 16 -15.25 0.11 -25.27
N SER A 17 -14.19 -0.06 -24.46
CA SER A 17 -13.44 1.06 -23.88
C SER A 17 -12.72 1.89 -24.95
N THR A 18 -12.16 1.25 -25.97
CA THR A 18 -11.54 1.93 -27.12
C THR A 18 -12.56 2.78 -27.88
N CYS A 19 -13.71 2.20 -28.25
CA CYS A 19 -14.79 2.92 -28.93
C CYS A 19 -15.32 4.08 -28.08
N ALA A 20 -15.53 3.87 -26.77
CA ALA A 20 -15.98 4.91 -25.85
C ALA A 20 -14.99 6.08 -25.76
N ALA A 21 -13.70 5.78 -25.68
CA ALA A 21 -12.63 6.77 -25.68
C ALA A 21 -12.58 7.54 -27.01
N LEU A 22 -12.57 6.85 -28.15
CA LEU A 22 -12.52 7.46 -29.48
C LEU A 22 -13.74 8.37 -29.73
N LEU A 23 -14.95 7.86 -29.47
CA LEU A 23 -16.18 8.65 -29.63
C LEU A 23 -16.14 9.93 -28.79
N TYR A 24 -15.63 9.85 -27.56
CA TYR A 24 -15.47 11.01 -26.71
C TYR A 24 -14.50 12.04 -27.30
N TRP A 25 -13.27 11.62 -27.60
CA TRP A 25 -12.21 12.52 -28.04
C TRP A 25 -12.48 13.11 -29.43
N ILE A 26 -13.09 12.34 -30.34
CA ILE A 26 -13.55 12.84 -31.65
C ILE A 26 -14.61 13.92 -31.44
N ARG A 27 -15.65 13.67 -30.62
CA ARG A 27 -16.69 14.67 -30.33
C ARG A 27 -16.13 15.94 -29.71
N ARG A 28 -15.17 15.80 -28.79
CA ARG A 28 -14.47 16.93 -28.18
C ARG A 28 -13.67 17.73 -29.21
N ALA A 29 -12.95 17.06 -30.10
CA ALA A 29 -12.13 17.70 -31.14
C ALA A 29 -12.99 18.52 -32.13
N ILE A 30 -14.18 18.03 -32.48
CA ILE A 30 -15.13 18.73 -33.37
C ILE A 30 -16.03 19.74 -32.62
N GLY A 31 -15.78 19.99 -31.33
CA GLY A 31 -16.52 20.97 -30.53
C GLY A 31 -17.97 20.58 -30.20
N LYS A 32 -18.35 19.30 -30.36
CA LYS A 32 -19.70 18.83 -29.98
C LYS A 32 -19.83 18.67 -28.47
N THR A 33 -21.04 18.88 -27.97
CA THR A 33 -21.37 18.64 -26.56
C THR A 33 -21.16 17.18 -26.16
N VAL A 34 -20.76 16.98 -24.92
CA VAL A 34 -20.57 15.66 -24.31
C VAL A 34 -21.89 14.89 -24.27
N ALA A 35 -21.87 13.69 -24.82
CA ALA A 35 -22.99 12.75 -24.75
C ALA A 35 -22.90 11.90 -23.47
N LEU A 36 -23.08 12.56 -22.32
CA LEU A 36 -22.88 11.92 -21.01
C LEU A 36 -23.69 10.62 -20.84
N PRO A 37 -24.97 10.51 -21.24
CA PRO A 37 -25.73 9.26 -21.09
C PRO A 37 -25.10 8.06 -21.81
N HIS A 38 -24.45 8.30 -22.95
CA HIS A 38 -23.78 7.24 -23.70
C HIS A 38 -22.50 6.81 -22.99
N GLN A 39 -21.73 7.76 -22.46
CA GLN A 39 -20.51 7.45 -21.70
C GLN A 39 -20.82 6.73 -20.39
N THR A 40 -21.85 7.15 -19.67
CA THR A 40 -22.26 6.50 -18.41
C THR A 40 -22.75 5.08 -18.67
N ALA A 41 -23.65 4.89 -19.64
CA ALA A 41 -24.12 3.55 -20.03
C ALA A 41 -22.96 2.64 -20.44
N THR A 42 -22.03 3.14 -21.26
CA THR A 42 -20.88 2.37 -21.71
C THR A 42 -19.94 2.03 -20.56
N SER A 43 -19.69 2.95 -19.62
CA SER A 43 -18.89 2.66 -18.41
C SER A 43 -19.53 1.56 -17.55
N TYR A 44 -20.85 1.56 -17.38
CA TYR A 44 -21.55 0.48 -16.66
C TYR A 44 -21.47 -0.86 -17.38
N ILE A 45 -21.67 -0.88 -18.70
CA ILE A 45 -21.57 -2.11 -19.51
C ILE A 45 -20.14 -2.67 -19.43
N ILE A 46 -19.12 -1.84 -19.60
CA ILE A 46 -17.72 -2.25 -19.51
C ILE A 46 -17.40 -2.80 -18.11
N SER A 47 -17.87 -2.13 -17.05
CA SER A 47 -17.64 -2.58 -15.67
C SER A 47 -18.36 -3.87 -15.33
N LEU A 48 -19.58 -4.06 -15.83
CA LEU A 48 -20.31 -5.31 -15.64
C LEU A 48 -19.65 -6.45 -16.42
N ALA A 49 -19.26 -6.21 -17.67
CA ALA A 49 -18.58 -7.18 -18.51
C ALA A 49 -17.23 -7.62 -17.92
N SER A 50 -16.42 -6.68 -17.43
CA SER A 50 -15.14 -6.99 -16.77
C SER A 50 -15.34 -7.80 -15.48
N PHE A 51 -16.33 -7.44 -14.67
CA PHE A 51 -16.65 -8.15 -13.43
C PHE A 51 -17.11 -9.59 -13.71
N ILE A 52 -17.99 -9.79 -14.70
CA ILE A 52 -18.42 -11.13 -15.12
C ILE A 52 -17.23 -11.91 -15.67
N CYS A 53 -16.36 -11.29 -16.46
CA CYS A 53 -15.14 -11.90 -17.00
C CYS A 53 -14.24 -12.45 -15.87
N LEU A 54 -13.96 -11.64 -14.84
CA LEU A 54 -13.20 -12.10 -13.66
C LEU A 54 -13.93 -13.21 -12.90
N SER A 55 -15.25 -13.11 -12.75
CA SER A 55 -16.06 -14.14 -12.08
C SER A 55 -15.99 -15.48 -12.81
N LEU A 56 -16.03 -15.48 -14.15
CA LEU A 56 -15.87 -16.69 -14.96
C LEU A 56 -14.46 -17.28 -14.84
N LEU A 57 -13.43 -16.44 -14.72
CA LEU A 57 -12.08 -16.92 -14.45
C LEU A 57 -12.00 -17.62 -13.09
N ILE A 58 -12.61 -17.05 -12.04
CA ILE A 58 -12.69 -17.68 -10.71
C ILE A 58 -13.38 -19.05 -10.81
N VAL A 59 -14.48 -19.15 -11.57
CA VAL A 59 -15.18 -20.43 -11.81
C VAL A 59 -14.25 -21.45 -12.45
N CYS A 60 -13.44 -21.04 -13.45
CA CYS A 60 -12.47 -21.93 -14.10
C CYS A 60 -11.41 -22.46 -13.11
N PHE A 61 -10.95 -21.63 -12.16
CA PHE A 61 -10.03 -22.07 -11.11
C PHE A 61 -10.68 -23.03 -10.11
N VAL A 62 -11.92 -22.73 -9.67
CA VAL A 62 -12.62 -23.57 -8.69
C VAL A 62 -13.00 -24.93 -9.27
N GLN A 63 -13.28 -24.99 -10.58
CA GLN A 63 -13.61 -26.23 -11.30
C GLN A 63 -12.38 -27.00 -11.81
N ASP A 64 -11.16 -26.54 -11.50
CA ASP A 64 -9.92 -27.16 -11.98
C ASP A 64 -9.90 -27.32 -13.51
N ASN A 65 -10.30 -26.29 -14.25
CA ASN A 65 -10.34 -26.33 -15.71
C ASN A 65 -8.92 -26.27 -16.29
N PHE A 66 -8.25 -27.42 -16.32
CA PHE A 66 -6.89 -27.62 -16.84
C PHE A 66 -6.77 -27.52 -18.37
N ALA A 67 -7.85 -27.15 -19.08
CA ALA A 67 -7.73 -26.72 -20.47
C ALA A 67 -7.02 -25.36 -20.59
N LEU A 68 -7.05 -24.53 -19.55
CA LEU A 68 -6.42 -23.20 -19.54
C LEU A 68 -5.01 -23.27 -18.99
N GLU A 69 -4.05 -22.71 -19.73
CA GLU A 69 -2.63 -22.63 -19.32
C GLU A 69 -2.49 -21.97 -17.94
N TYR A 70 -3.30 -20.94 -17.68
CA TYR A 70 -3.25 -20.20 -16.43
C TYR A 70 -3.71 -21.04 -15.22
N VAL A 71 -4.72 -21.90 -15.40
CA VAL A 71 -5.20 -22.79 -14.32
C VAL A 71 -4.19 -23.92 -14.09
N VAL A 72 -3.66 -24.51 -15.17
CA VAL A 72 -2.62 -25.56 -15.11
C VAL A 72 -1.38 -25.09 -14.35
N THR A 73 -0.96 -23.84 -14.54
CA THR A 73 0.29 -23.34 -13.95
C THR A 73 0.14 -22.86 -12.50
N HIS A 74 -1.08 -22.61 -12.01
CA HIS A 74 -1.33 -21.97 -10.72
C HIS A 74 -2.37 -22.65 -9.82
N SER A 75 -2.85 -23.84 -10.19
CA SER A 75 -3.83 -24.59 -9.39
C SER A 75 -3.54 -26.08 -9.37
N ASN A 76 -4.25 -26.82 -8.52
CA ASN A 76 -4.21 -28.27 -8.41
C ASN A 76 -5.52 -28.76 -7.77
N SER A 77 -5.99 -29.95 -8.12
CA SER A 77 -7.23 -30.51 -7.58
C SER A 77 -7.25 -30.59 -6.04
N GLN A 78 -6.09 -30.84 -5.41
CA GLN A 78 -5.92 -30.90 -3.95
C GLN A 78 -5.79 -29.52 -3.27
N LEU A 79 -5.63 -28.44 -4.03
CA LEU A 79 -5.51 -27.09 -3.48
C LEU A 79 -6.83 -26.69 -2.80
N PRO A 80 -6.81 -26.19 -1.55
CA PRO A 80 -8.02 -25.69 -0.91
C PRO A 80 -8.73 -24.61 -1.73
N VAL A 81 -10.06 -24.64 -1.75
CA VAL A 81 -10.89 -23.76 -2.60
C VAL A 81 -10.61 -22.27 -2.38
N ALA A 82 -10.33 -21.85 -1.15
CA ALA A 82 -9.97 -20.47 -0.84
C ALA A 82 -8.71 -20.01 -1.62
N PHE A 83 -7.73 -20.89 -1.74
CA PHE A 83 -6.51 -20.63 -2.51
C PHE A 83 -6.72 -20.81 -4.01
N LYS A 84 -7.68 -21.65 -4.46
CA LYS A 84 -8.10 -21.66 -5.88
C LYS A 84 -8.70 -20.31 -6.30
N VAL A 85 -9.55 -19.73 -5.47
CA VAL A 85 -10.09 -18.37 -5.72
C VAL A 85 -8.94 -17.36 -5.75
N ALA A 86 -8.06 -17.37 -4.76
CA ALA A 86 -6.95 -16.41 -4.69
C ALA A 86 -5.88 -16.60 -5.79
N ALA A 87 -5.69 -17.81 -6.29
CA ALA A 87 -4.82 -18.12 -7.42
C ALA A 87 -5.22 -17.32 -8.67
N THR A 88 -6.50 -16.93 -8.80
CA THR A 88 -7.00 -16.05 -9.86
C THR A 88 -6.13 -14.80 -10.00
N TRP A 89 -5.74 -14.15 -8.90
CA TRP A 89 -4.88 -12.96 -8.94
C TRP A 89 -3.43 -13.22 -8.50
N GLY A 90 -3.04 -14.47 -8.25
CA GLY A 90 -1.68 -14.85 -7.87
C GLY A 90 -0.65 -14.71 -9.00
N GLY A 91 -1.07 -14.93 -10.24
CA GLY A 91 -0.20 -14.80 -11.41
C GLY A 91 -0.40 -13.50 -12.20
N HIS A 92 0.26 -13.42 -13.35
CA HIS A 92 0.28 -12.20 -14.15
C HIS A 92 -1.11 -11.92 -14.76
N GLN A 93 -1.69 -12.92 -15.43
CA GLN A 93 -2.87 -12.80 -16.26
C GLN A 93 -4.09 -12.30 -15.48
N GLY A 94 -4.46 -12.98 -14.41
CA GLY A 94 -5.65 -12.60 -13.65
C GLY A 94 -5.43 -11.37 -12.76
N SER A 95 -4.20 -11.05 -12.37
CA SER A 95 -3.91 -9.77 -11.68
C SER A 95 -4.10 -8.55 -12.59
N MET A 96 -3.76 -8.68 -13.88
CA MET A 96 -4.00 -7.62 -14.88
C MET A 96 -5.49 -7.52 -15.24
N LEU A 97 -6.20 -8.65 -15.28
CA LEU A 97 -7.67 -8.63 -15.37
C LEU A 97 -8.28 -7.92 -14.15
N PHE A 98 -7.79 -8.18 -12.94
CA PHE A 98 -8.23 -7.50 -11.72
C PHE A 98 -7.98 -5.98 -11.78
N TRP A 99 -6.86 -5.56 -12.39
CA TRP A 99 -6.55 -4.16 -12.68
C TRP A 99 -7.62 -3.53 -13.58
N VAL A 100 -7.99 -4.20 -14.68
CA VAL A 100 -9.04 -3.76 -15.62
C VAL A 100 -10.40 -3.66 -14.94
N VAL A 101 -10.78 -4.66 -14.13
CA VAL A 101 -12.01 -4.63 -13.33
C VAL A 101 -12.02 -3.39 -12.43
N THR A 102 -10.95 -3.19 -11.67
CA THR A 102 -10.87 -2.06 -10.74
C THR A 102 -10.94 -0.71 -11.45
N LEU A 103 -10.27 -0.53 -12.60
CA LEU A 103 -10.36 0.67 -13.44
C LEU A 103 -11.81 0.93 -13.89
N SER A 104 -12.49 -0.11 -14.36
CA SER A 104 -13.88 -0.01 -14.85
C SER A 104 -14.89 0.27 -13.73
N MET A 105 -14.67 -0.26 -12.53
CA MET A 105 -15.48 0.06 -11.35
C MET A 105 -15.30 1.53 -10.93
N TRP A 106 -14.08 2.07 -10.98
CA TRP A 106 -13.83 3.49 -10.74
C TRP A 106 -14.50 4.39 -11.78
N ALA A 107 -14.46 4.01 -13.06
CA ALA A 107 -15.18 4.74 -14.11
C ALA A 107 -16.69 4.74 -13.85
N SER A 108 -17.26 3.59 -13.45
CA SER A 108 -18.68 3.48 -13.06
C SER A 108 -19.03 4.31 -11.82
N LEU A 109 -18.14 4.39 -10.83
CA LEU A 109 -18.35 5.24 -9.66
C LEU A 109 -18.34 6.73 -10.02
N ILE A 110 -17.44 7.15 -10.91
CA ILE A 110 -17.41 8.53 -11.43
C ILE A 110 -18.71 8.81 -12.21
N ALA A 111 -19.14 7.89 -13.07
CA ALA A 111 -20.40 8.00 -13.80
C ALA A 111 -21.62 8.13 -12.88
N PHE A 112 -21.61 7.45 -11.74
CA PHE A 112 -22.71 7.47 -10.77
C PHE A 112 -22.72 8.72 -9.87
N LYS A 113 -21.56 9.15 -9.36
CA LYS A 113 -21.48 10.13 -8.26
C LYS A 113 -20.97 11.52 -8.63
N SER A 114 -20.43 11.74 -9.84
CA SER A 114 -19.76 13.01 -10.16
C SER A 114 -20.71 14.21 -10.00
N PRO A 115 -20.50 15.11 -9.02
CA PRO A 115 -21.47 16.14 -8.67
C PRO A 115 -21.20 17.49 -9.35
N VAL A 116 -20.21 17.58 -10.24
CA VAL A 116 -19.68 18.86 -10.73
C VAL A 116 -20.48 19.36 -11.94
N ASN A 117 -20.21 18.84 -13.13
CA ASN A 117 -20.97 19.15 -14.34
C ASN A 117 -20.78 18.05 -15.38
N ALA A 118 -21.73 17.95 -16.32
CA ALA A 118 -21.74 16.88 -17.31
C ALA A 118 -20.49 16.84 -18.20
N GLN A 119 -19.94 18.01 -18.53
CA GLN A 119 -18.73 18.12 -19.34
C GLN A 119 -17.51 17.52 -18.62
N TYR A 120 -17.30 17.91 -17.36
CA TYR A 120 -16.22 17.44 -16.51
C TYR A 120 -16.33 15.95 -16.24
N THR A 121 -17.54 15.46 -15.94
CA THR A 121 -17.76 14.01 -15.79
C THR A 121 -17.40 13.28 -17.08
N GLY A 122 -17.80 13.80 -18.24
CA GLY A 122 -17.45 13.20 -19.53
C GLY A 122 -15.95 13.24 -19.84
N ASP A 123 -15.26 14.33 -19.47
CA ASP A 123 -13.80 14.45 -19.53
C ASP A 123 -13.11 13.36 -18.70
N CYS A 124 -13.58 13.15 -17.47
CA CYS A 124 -13.05 12.11 -16.59
C CYS A 124 -13.28 10.71 -17.18
N LEU A 125 -14.50 10.42 -17.65
CA LEU A 125 -14.83 9.13 -18.26
C LEU A 125 -14.05 8.90 -19.56
N GLY A 126 -13.82 9.95 -20.36
CA GLY A 126 -12.98 9.90 -21.55
C GLY A 126 -11.54 9.48 -21.23
N ILE A 127 -10.95 10.04 -20.18
CA ILE A 127 -9.60 9.68 -19.71
C ILE A 127 -9.60 8.26 -19.12
N MET A 128 -10.57 7.92 -18.29
CA MET A 128 -10.68 6.57 -17.69
C MET A 128 -10.83 5.49 -18.76
N ASN A 129 -11.62 5.72 -19.82
CA ASN A 129 -11.78 4.76 -20.91
C ASN A 129 -10.48 4.57 -21.72
N VAL A 130 -9.64 5.61 -21.86
CA VAL A 130 -8.29 5.45 -22.44
C VAL A 130 -7.45 4.53 -21.56
N LEU A 131 -7.44 4.74 -20.25
CA LEU A 131 -6.69 3.89 -19.32
C LEU A 131 -7.22 2.44 -19.32
N ILE A 132 -8.54 2.25 -19.29
CA ILE A 132 -9.16 0.92 -19.39
C ILE A 132 -8.74 0.26 -20.70
N ALA A 133 -8.81 0.96 -21.83
CA ALA A 133 -8.41 0.41 -23.13
C ALA A 133 -6.95 -0.04 -23.12
N ILE A 134 -6.02 0.79 -22.62
CA ILE A 134 -4.60 0.45 -22.54
C ILE A 134 -4.37 -0.86 -21.75
N PHE A 135 -4.93 -0.94 -20.54
CA PHE A 135 -4.74 -2.12 -19.69
C PHE A 135 -5.54 -3.35 -20.15
N ALA A 136 -6.70 -3.16 -20.78
CA ALA A 136 -7.49 -4.25 -21.34
C ALA A 136 -6.83 -4.84 -22.59
N TRP A 137 -6.31 -4.00 -23.49
CA TRP A 137 -5.51 -4.47 -24.63
C TRP A 137 -4.22 -5.15 -24.19
N PHE A 138 -3.52 -4.59 -23.20
CA PHE A 138 -2.36 -5.26 -22.61
C PHE A 138 -2.76 -6.64 -22.07
N THR A 139 -3.84 -6.73 -21.28
CA THR A 139 -4.30 -8.01 -20.73
C THR A 139 -4.66 -9.00 -21.84
N LEU A 140 -5.40 -8.56 -22.87
CA LEU A 140 -5.84 -9.40 -23.97
C LEU A 140 -4.68 -9.89 -24.85
N ALA A 141 -3.71 -9.02 -25.14
CA ALA A 141 -2.65 -9.31 -26.10
C ALA A 141 -1.42 -9.99 -25.49
N THR A 142 -1.07 -9.66 -24.24
CA THR A 142 0.17 -10.16 -23.61
C THR A 142 -0.07 -11.08 -22.42
N SER A 143 -1.25 -11.00 -21.79
CA SER A 143 -1.50 -11.60 -20.48
C SER A 143 -2.87 -12.25 -20.39
N ASN A 144 -3.28 -12.94 -21.47
CA ASN A 144 -4.64 -13.45 -21.59
C ASN A 144 -4.86 -14.63 -20.61
N PRO A 145 -5.78 -14.52 -19.64
CA PRO A 145 -6.03 -15.61 -18.68
C PRO A 145 -6.80 -16.80 -19.28
N PHE A 146 -7.34 -16.65 -20.50
CA PHE A 146 -8.15 -17.67 -21.18
C PHE A 146 -7.39 -18.36 -22.31
N GLU A 147 -6.06 -18.24 -22.34
CA GLU A 147 -5.22 -18.98 -23.26
C GLU A 147 -5.25 -20.48 -22.94
N TYR A 148 -5.46 -21.30 -23.97
CA TYR A 148 -5.48 -22.76 -23.83
C TYR A 148 -4.07 -23.29 -23.60
N ALA A 149 -3.96 -24.31 -22.76
CA ALA A 149 -2.71 -25.02 -22.52
C ALA A 149 -2.23 -25.70 -23.81
N GLN A 150 -0.92 -25.60 -24.09
CA GLN A 150 -0.33 -26.19 -25.31
C GLN A 150 -0.35 -27.73 -25.27
N SER A 151 -0.31 -28.30 -24.07
CA SER A 151 -0.38 -29.73 -23.83
C SER A 151 -1.56 -30.04 -22.91
N PHE A 152 -2.28 -31.11 -23.20
CA PHE A 152 -3.31 -31.61 -22.31
C PHE A 152 -2.69 -32.04 -20.96
N ALA A 153 -3.07 -31.36 -19.88
CA ALA A 153 -2.65 -31.67 -18.52
C ALA A 153 -3.80 -32.33 -17.77
N LEU A 154 -3.52 -33.50 -17.16
CA LEU A 154 -4.47 -34.17 -16.27
C LEU A 154 -4.59 -33.49 -14.91
N GLU A 155 -3.55 -32.75 -14.52
CA GLU A 155 -3.44 -32.11 -13.21
C GLU A 155 -2.57 -30.84 -13.30
N GLY A 156 -2.83 -29.88 -12.41
CA GLY A 156 -2.11 -28.62 -12.36
C GLY A 156 -0.88 -28.64 -11.44
N ARG A 157 0.00 -27.64 -11.62
CA ARG A 157 1.31 -27.51 -10.96
C ARG A 157 1.25 -26.88 -9.56
N ASP A 158 0.05 -26.77 -9.01
CA ASP A 158 -0.27 -26.14 -7.72
C ASP A 158 0.06 -24.63 -7.68
N LEU A 159 -0.51 -23.91 -6.72
CA LEU A 159 -0.11 -22.54 -6.43
C LEU A 159 1.27 -22.55 -5.76
N ASN A 160 2.08 -21.50 -5.97
CA ASN A 160 3.35 -21.38 -5.24
C ASN A 160 3.09 -21.48 -3.72
N PRO A 161 3.74 -22.39 -2.99
CA PRO A 161 3.57 -22.56 -1.55
C PRO A 161 3.62 -21.27 -0.72
N MET A 162 4.52 -20.34 -1.03
CA MET A 162 4.60 -19.02 -0.36
C MET A 162 3.32 -18.19 -0.49
N LEU A 163 2.47 -18.52 -1.47
CA LEU A 163 1.21 -17.82 -1.75
C LEU A 163 0.01 -18.55 -1.15
N GLN A 164 0.19 -19.73 -0.53
CA GLN A 164 -0.89 -20.50 0.09
C GLN A 164 -1.15 -20.04 1.54
N ASP A 165 -1.32 -18.74 1.72
CA ASP A 165 -1.65 -18.10 3.00
C ASP A 165 -2.84 -17.14 2.85
N VAL A 166 -3.53 -16.88 3.96
CA VAL A 166 -4.66 -15.94 4.02
C VAL A 166 -4.27 -14.54 3.55
N GLY A 167 -3.00 -14.15 3.70
CA GLY A 167 -2.41 -12.94 3.15
C GLY A 167 -2.71 -12.77 1.65
N LEU A 168 -2.51 -13.79 0.81
CA LEU A 168 -2.81 -13.71 -0.63
C LEU A 168 -4.28 -13.40 -0.92
N ILE A 169 -5.20 -13.87 -0.07
CA ILE A 169 -6.64 -13.69 -0.28
C ILE A 169 -7.00 -12.20 -0.12
N ILE A 170 -6.37 -11.52 0.84
CA ILE A 170 -6.79 -10.18 1.29
C ILE A 170 -5.90 -9.07 0.74
N HIS A 171 -4.58 -9.28 0.72
CA HIS A 171 -3.59 -8.24 0.43
C HIS A 171 -3.67 -7.71 -1.01
N PRO A 172 -3.63 -8.53 -2.08
CA PRO A 172 -3.66 -8.04 -3.45
C PRO A 172 -4.93 -7.23 -3.78
N PRO A 173 -6.16 -7.68 -3.42
CA PRO A 173 -7.35 -6.86 -3.62
C PRO A 173 -7.26 -5.47 -2.98
N LEU A 174 -6.76 -5.37 -1.75
CA LEU A 174 -6.56 -4.07 -1.06
C LEU A 174 -5.52 -3.20 -1.77
N LEU A 175 -4.38 -3.77 -2.16
CA LEU A 175 -3.35 -3.05 -2.92
C LEU A 175 -3.89 -2.52 -4.25
N TYR A 176 -4.58 -3.36 -5.04
CA TYR A 176 -5.13 -2.96 -6.34
C TYR A 176 -6.20 -1.88 -6.19
N LEU A 177 -7.09 -1.97 -5.20
CA LEU A 177 -8.07 -0.91 -4.90
C LEU A 177 -7.37 0.44 -4.63
N GLY A 178 -6.22 0.42 -3.96
CA GLY A 178 -5.40 1.59 -3.70
C GLY A 178 -4.66 2.12 -4.93
N TYR A 179 -3.81 1.30 -5.56
CA TYR A 179 -3.01 1.64 -6.74
C TYR A 179 -3.89 2.14 -7.88
N VAL A 180 -4.90 1.36 -8.24
CA VAL A 180 -5.82 1.68 -9.34
C VAL A 180 -6.75 2.83 -8.93
N GLY A 181 -7.05 2.99 -7.64
CA GLY A 181 -7.81 4.14 -7.13
C GLY A 181 -7.16 5.50 -7.46
N TYR A 182 -5.83 5.56 -7.53
CA TYR A 182 -5.14 6.78 -7.98
C TYR A 182 -5.31 7.07 -9.47
N SER A 183 -5.75 6.12 -10.29
CA SER A 183 -6.13 6.39 -11.70
C SER A 183 -7.32 7.33 -11.78
N ALA A 184 -8.30 7.17 -10.88
CA ALA A 184 -9.46 8.04 -10.79
C ALA A 184 -9.05 9.45 -10.35
N VAL A 185 -8.12 9.54 -9.39
CA VAL A 185 -7.55 10.83 -8.96
C VAL A 185 -6.83 11.52 -10.11
N LEU A 186 -6.02 10.79 -10.88
CA LEU A 186 -5.37 11.32 -12.09
C LEU A 186 -6.38 11.76 -13.14
N ALA A 187 -7.42 10.97 -13.42
CA ALA A 187 -8.42 11.30 -14.43
C ALA A 187 -9.18 12.58 -14.06
N LEU A 188 -9.53 12.74 -12.79
CA LEU A 188 -10.18 13.94 -12.25
C LEU A 188 -9.26 15.17 -12.30
N ALA A 189 -7.99 15.00 -11.94
CA ALA A 189 -6.97 16.04 -12.01
C ALA A 189 -6.71 16.49 -13.45
N LEU A 190 -6.56 15.55 -14.38
CA LEU A 190 -6.28 15.83 -15.79
C LEU A 190 -7.52 16.43 -16.50
N ALA A 191 -8.72 15.96 -16.18
CA ALA A 191 -9.97 16.59 -16.64
C ALA A 191 -10.08 18.04 -16.15
N ALA A 192 -9.69 18.32 -14.91
CA ALA A 192 -9.72 19.68 -14.35
C ALA A 192 -8.69 20.59 -15.03
N LEU A 193 -7.51 20.05 -15.36
CA LEU A 193 -6.46 20.75 -16.08
C LEU A 193 -6.87 21.09 -17.53
N PHE A 194 -7.62 20.21 -18.20
CA PHE A 194 -8.13 20.46 -19.54
C PHE A 194 -9.37 21.37 -19.58
N GLY A 195 -10.04 21.55 -18.45
CA GLY A 195 -11.17 22.46 -18.32
C GLY A 195 -10.78 23.92 -18.60
N ARG A 196 -11.72 24.71 -19.13
CA ARG A 196 -11.48 26.15 -19.40
C ARG A 196 -11.38 27.00 -18.13
N GLN A 197 -11.86 26.49 -16.98
CA GLN A 197 -11.71 27.11 -15.68
C GLN A 197 -11.40 26.03 -14.63
N PRO A 198 -10.45 26.26 -13.71
CA PRO A 198 -10.23 25.35 -12.59
C PRO A 198 -11.42 25.41 -11.62
N HIS A 199 -12.37 24.50 -11.76
CA HIS A 199 -13.56 24.45 -10.92
C HIS A 199 -13.18 24.15 -9.46
N HIS A 200 -13.40 25.07 -8.52
CA HIS A 200 -13.11 24.82 -7.09
C HIS A 200 -13.90 23.64 -6.48
N GLU A 201 -14.92 23.15 -7.17
CA GLU A 201 -15.81 22.08 -6.71
C GLU A 201 -15.20 20.67 -6.84
N TRP A 202 -14.19 20.47 -7.71
CA TRP A 202 -13.61 19.12 -7.92
C TRP A 202 -12.79 18.63 -6.72
N TYR A 203 -12.23 19.55 -5.91
CA TYR A 203 -11.42 19.19 -4.74
C TYR A 203 -12.19 18.34 -3.72
N ALA A 204 -13.49 18.61 -3.52
CA ALA A 204 -14.28 17.86 -2.57
C ALA A 204 -14.45 16.39 -3.00
N PHE A 205 -14.68 16.17 -4.30
CA PHE A 205 -14.87 14.84 -4.87
C PHE A 205 -13.56 14.06 -4.94
N VAL A 206 -12.48 14.66 -5.48
CA VAL A 206 -11.16 14.02 -5.52
C VAL A 206 -10.64 13.69 -4.13
N ARG A 207 -10.88 14.54 -3.13
CA ARG A 207 -10.45 14.25 -1.76
C ARG A 207 -11.04 12.94 -1.24
N GLY A 208 -12.33 12.66 -1.48
CA GLY A 208 -12.95 11.41 -1.03
C GLY A 208 -12.32 10.19 -1.69
N ILE A 209 -12.06 10.27 -2.99
CA ILE A 209 -11.42 9.21 -3.76
C ILE A 209 -9.97 9.00 -3.32
N ALA A 210 -9.21 10.09 -3.14
CA ALA A 210 -7.84 10.04 -2.68
C ALA A 210 -7.72 9.44 -1.27
N TYR A 211 -8.66 9.74 -0.35
CA TYR A 211 -8.70 9.10 0.97
C TYR A 211 -8.98 7.60 0.88
N PHE A 212 -9.94 7.20 0.04
CA PHE A 212 -10.26 5.78 -0.16
C PHE A 212 -9.06 5.03 -0.76
N ALA A 213 -8.43 5.57 -1.81
CA ALA A 213 -7.25 4.99 -2.43
C ALA A 213 -6.08 4.90 -1.45
N TRP A 214 -5.81 5.98 -0.70
CA TRP A 214 -4.76 5.99 0.32
C TRP A 214 -5.00 4.99 1.45
N GLY A 215 -6.24 4.89 1.95
CA GLY A 215 -6.55 3.99 3.06
C GLY A 215 -6.59 2.52 2.65
N THR A 216 -7.11 2.19 1.47
CA THR A 216 -7.01 0.82 0.92
C THR A 216 -5.56 0.43 0.63
N LEU A 217 -4.75 1.35 0.11
CA LEU A 217 -3.30 1.13 -0.03
C LEU A 217 -2.62 0.92 1.33
N THR A 218 -2.97 1.74 2.34
CA THR A 218 -2.46 1.56 3.72
C THR A 218 -2.83 0.19 4.26
N ALA A 219 -4.06 -0.28 4.02
CA ALA A 219 -4.52 -1.59 4.46
C ALA A 219 -3.79 -2.72 3.72
N GLY A 220 -3.59 -2.56 2.41
CA GLY A 220 -2.80 -3.46 1.59
C GLY A 220 -1.37 -3.59 2.12
N ILE A 221 -0.66 -2.47 2.32
CA ILE A 221 0.70 -2.46 2.88
C ILE A 221 0.72 -3.12 4.26
N LEU A 222 -0.22 -2.78 5.14
CA LEU A 222 -0.28 -3.33 6.50
C LEU A 222 -0.47 -4.85 6.52
N VAL A 223 -1.45 -5.35 5.75
CA VAL A 223 -1.69 -6.80 5.62
C VAL A 223 -0.51 -7.49 4.93
N GLY A 224 0.13 -6.83 3.96
CA GLY A 224 1.32 -7.35 3.28
C GLY A 224 2.52 -7.51 4.21
N SER A 225 2.81 -6.47 5.01
CA SER A 225 3.86 -6.53 6.04
C SER A 225 3.57 -7.57 7.12
N TRP A 226 2.31 -7.70 7.53
CA TRP A 226 1.90 -8.74 8.47
C TRP A 226 2.06 -10.13 7.85
N TRP A 227 1.63 -10.32 6.60
CA TRP A 227 1.80 -11.59 5.89
C TRP A 227 3.27 -11.97 5.73
N ALA A 228 4.12 -11.03 5.29
CA ALA A 228 5.57 -11.23 5.19
C ALA A 228 6.20 -11.68 6.52
N TYR A 229 5.74 -11.09 7.63
CA TYR A 229 6.16 -11.46 8.99
C TYR A 229 5.77 -12.90 9.36
N ASN A 230 4.58 -13.34 8.96
CA ASN A 230 4.09 -14.70 9.29
C ASN A 230 4.57 -15.79 8.33
N GLU A 231 4.87 -15.47 7.06
CA GLU A 231 5.12 -16.51 6.04
C GLU A 231 6.61 -16.70 5.71
N LEU A 232 7.41 -15.64 5.69
CA LEU A 232 8.75 -15.70 5.09
C LEU A 232 9.84 -16.29 6.02
N GLY A 233 9.52 -16.58 7.28
CA GLY A 233 10.41 -17.29 8.22
C GLY A 233 11.67 -16.54 8.71
N TRP A 234 11.96 -15.34 8.20
CA TRP A 234 13.11 -14.51 8.65
C TRP A 234 12.75 -13.57 9.83
N GLY A 235 11.45 -13.45 10.13
CA GLY A 235 10.89 -12.75 11.28
C GLY A 235 10.98 -11.24 11.25
N GLY A 236 11.16 -10.61 10.09
CA GLY A 236 10.97 -9.16 9.96
C GLY A 236 9.65 -8.82 9.25
N TRP A 237 9.24 -7.57 9.40
CA TRP A 237 7.97 -7.04 8.84
C TRP A 237 8.18 -6.16 7.60
N TRP A 238 9.43 -5.75 7.36
CA TRP A 238 9.85 -4.93 6.23
C TRP A 238 11.33 -5.12 5.95
N PHE A 239 11.70 -5.56 4.75
CA PHE A 239 13.08 -5.84 4.35
C PHE A 239 13.71 -4.72 3.50
N TRP A 240 12.94 -3.69 3.13
CA TRP A 240 13.32 -2.73 2.10
C TRP A 240 13.53 -3.37 0.73
N ASP A 241 12.82 -4.46 0.48
CA ASP A 241 12.84 -5.18 -0.80
C ASP A 241 12.19 -4.33 -1.92
N PRO A 242 12.63 -4.46 -3.19
CA PRO A 242 12.08 -3.66 -4.28
C PRO A 242 10.55 -3.71 -4.43
N VAL A 243 9.91 -4.84 -4.13
CA VAL A 243 8.44 -4.99 -4.21
C VAL A 243 7.74 -4.28 -3.05
N GLU A 244 8.31 -4.35 -1.84
CA GLU A 244 7.83 -3.59 -0.69
C GLU A 244 7.95 -2.07 -0.99
N ASN A 245 9.13 -1.64 -1.44
CA ASN A 245 9.43 -0.24 -1.78
C ASN A 245 8.52 0.28 -2.91
N ALA A 246 8.19 -0.58 -3.88
CA ALA A 246 7.26 -0.26 -4.96
C ALA A 246 5.87 0.17 -4.45
N SER A 247 5.41 -0.37 -3.31
CA SER A 247 4.16 0.03 -2.66
C SER A 247 4.28 1.27 -1.79
N LEU A 248 5.45 1.46 -1.16
CA LEU A 248 5.71 2.60 -0.30
C LEU A 248 5.79 3.93 -1.08
N MET A 249 6.39 3.93 -2.26
CA MET A 249 6.54 5.15 -3.09
C MET A 249 5.21 5.85 -3.41
N PRO A 250 4.20 5.19 -4.03
CA PRO A 250 2.90 5.81 -4.27
C PRO A 250 2.17 6.16 -2.96
N TRP A 251 2.39 5.43 -1.87
CA TRP A 251 1.81 5.77 -0.56
C TRP A 251 2.37 7.08 0.01
N LEU A 252 3.69 7.31 -0.10
CA LEU A 252 4.33 8.56 0.34
C LEU A 252 3.86 9.77 -0.49
N VAL A 253 3.87 9.65 -1.81
CA VAL A 253 3.39 10.73 -2.71
C VAL A 253 1.88 10.92 -2.57
N GLY A 254 1.11 9.84 -2.39
CA GLY A 254 -0.32 9.89 -2.10
C GLY A 254 -0.62 10.60 -0.78
N THR A 255 0.20 10.41 0.25
CA THR A 255 0.12 11.17 1.51
C THR A 255 0.43 12.64 1.27
N ALA A 256 1.44 12.96 0.45
CA ALA A 256 1.74 14.34 0.06
C ALA A 256 0.59 14.97 -0.74
N LEU A 257 -0.06 14.20 -1.61
CA LEU A 257 -1.23 14.61 -2.38
C LEU A 257 -2.39 14.98 -1.46
N LEU A 258 -2.67 14.21 -0.40
CA LEU A 258 -3.73 14.55 0.57
C LEU A 258 -3.46 15.90 1.26
N HIS A 259 -2.20 16.16 1.63
CA HIS A 259 -1.78 17.45 2.18
C HIS A 259 -1.95 18.58 1.17
N SER A 260 -1.51 18.35 -0.08
CA SER A 260 -1.62 19.32 -1.17
C SER A 260 -3.08 19.64 -1.53
N ILE A 261 -3.98 18.65 -1.58
CA ILE A 261 -5.43 18.88 -1.78
C ILE A 261 -6.00 19.75 -0.66
N HIS A 262 -5.64 19.51 0.59
CA HIS A 262 -6.09 20.32 1.72
C HIS A 262 -5.56 21.75 1.64
N LEU A 263 -4.30 21.91 1.24
CA LEU A 263 -3.66 23.21 1.07
C LEU A 263 -4.28 23.98 -0.09
N SER A 264 -4.45 23.37 -1.26
CA SER A 264 -5.03 23.95 -2.47
C SER A 264 -6.47 24.41 -2.28
N ALA A 265 -7.24 23.76 -1.42
CA ALA A 265 -8.59 24.18 -1.06
C ALA A 265 -8.63 25.53 -0.30
N ARG A 266 -7.50 25.97 0.29
CA ARG A 266 -7.40 27.20 1.10
C ARG A 266 -6.41 28.22 0.53
N ASN A 267 -5.43 27.76 -0.24
CA ASN A 267 -4.42 28.56 -0.90
C ASN A 267 -4.30 28.10 -2.37
N LYS A 268 -4.82 28.91 -3.29
CA LYS A 268 -4.91 28.56 -4.71
C LYS A 268 -3.54 28.37 -5.40
N GLY A 269 -2.42 28.76 -4.78
CA GLY A 269 -1.10 28.54 -5.39
C GLY A 269 -0.51 27.15 -5.20
N ALA A 270 -1.10 26.31 -4.34
CA ALA A 270 -0.66 24.91 -4.21
C ALA A 270 -1.19 24.01 -5.34
N ILE A 271 -2.08 24.51 -6.20
CA ILE A 271 -2.78 23.71 -7.22
C ILE A 271 -1.82 22.99 -8.17
N TRP A 272 -0.73 23.66 -8.56
CA TRP A 272 0.28 23.05 -9.42
C TRP A 272 0.87 21.79 -8.76
N SER A 273 1.20 21.86 -7.47
CA SER A 273 1.70 20.70 -6.73
C SER A 273 0.66 19.59 -6.61
N THR A 274 -0.64 19.93 -6.49
CA THR A 274 -1.71 18.93 -6.44
C THR A 274 -1.78 18.13 -7.75
N TYR A 275 -1.66 18.80 -8.90
CA TYR A 275 -1.60 18.10 -10.19
C TYR A 275 -0.35 17.24 -10.33
N ALA A 276 0.82 17.79 -10.02
CA ALA A 276 2.08 17.06 -10.09
C ALA A 276 2.06 15.80 -9.20
N LEU A 277 1.58 15.93 -7.96
CA LEU A 277 1.47 14.81 -7.02
C LEU A 277 0.43 13.78 -7.49
N ALA A 278 -0.72 14.20 -8.02
CA ALA A 278 -1.72 13.27 -8.56
C ALA A 278 -1.15 12.43 -9.73
N PHE A 279 -0.41 13.08 -10.63
CA PHE A 279 0.22 12.41 -11.77
C PHE A 279 1.36 11.49 -11.34
N SER A 280 2.21 11.95 -10.41
CA SER A 280 3.27 11.14 -9.81
C SER A 280 2.73 9.91 -9.08
N THR A 281 1.66 10.03 -8.28
CA THR A 281 1.14 8.90 -7.50
C THR A 281 0.65 7.76 -8.40
N PHE A 282 -0.13 8.06 -9.44
CA PHE A 282 -0.55 7.00 -10.37
C PHE A 282 0.62 6.46 -11.20
N SER A 283 1.53 7.32 -11.65
CA SER A 283 2.73 6.88 -12.39
C SER A 283 3.59 5.93 -11.54
N LEU A 284 3.76 6.22 -10.25
CA LEU A 284 4.46 5.34 -9.31
C LEU A 284 3.71 4.03 -9.06
N SER A 285 2.38 4.01 -9.14
CA SER A 285 1.57 2.78 -9.05
C SER A 285 1.79 1.88 -10.28
N VAL A 286 1.85 2.48 -11.48
CA VAL A 286 2.21 1.76 -12.72
C VAL A 286 3.67 1.30 -12.68
N LEU A 287 4.59 2.13 -12.21
CA LEU A 287 5.99 1.77 -11.98
C LEU A 287 6.10 0.58 -11.02
N GLY A 288 5.33 0.56 -9.93
CA GLY A 288 5.33 -0.57 -9.00
C GLY A 288 4.89 -1.87 -9.68
N THR A 289 3.91 -1.80 -10.58
CA THR A 289 3.49 -2.96 -11.39
C THR A 289 4.61 -3.44 -12.30
N PHE A 290 5.32 -2.51 -12.94
CA PHE A 290 6.51 -2.82 -13.71
C PHE A 290 7.59 -3.50 -12.85
N VAL A 291 7.90 -2.98 -11.66
CA VAL A 291 8.91 -3.55 -10.76
C VAL A 291 8.58 -5.00 -10.39
N VAL A 292 7.34 -5.27 -9.99
CA VAL A 292 6.90 -6.60 -9.52
C VAL A 292 6.86 -7.64 -10.65
N ARG A 293 6.62 -7.21 -11.90
CA ARG A 293 6.35 -8.12 -13.03
C ARG A 293 7.48 -8.24 -14.04
N SER A 294 8.39 -7.28 -14.11
CA SER A 294 9.43 -7.26 -15.15
C SER A 294 10.62 -8.17 -14.86
N GLY A 295 10.88 -8.49 -13.58
CA GLY A 295 12.08 -9.25 -13.17
C GLY A 295 13.38 -8.48 -13.28
N VAL A 296 13.34 -7.17 -13.58
CA VAL A 296 14.54 -6.35 -13.74
C VAL A 296 15.24 -6.13 -12.39
N LEU A 297 14.47 -6.18 -11.29
CA LEU A 297 15.00 -6.15 -9.93
C LEU A 297 14.82 -7.51 -9.27
N THR A 298 15.86 -8.02 -8.62
CA THR A 298 15.79 -9.23 -7.80
C THR A 298 14.98 -8.93 -6.53
N SER A 299 13.95 -9.73 -6.26
CA SER A 299 13.09 -9.57 -5.08
C SER A 299 12.60 -10.93 -4.60
N VAL A 300 12.47 -11.08 -3.28
CA VAL A 300 11.89 -12.27 -2.65
C VAL A 300 10.36 -12.33 -2.78
N HIS A 301 9.73 -11.22 -3.17
CA HIS A 301 8.29 -11.08 -3.34
C HIS A 301 7.85 -11.07 -4.82
N ALA A 302 8.77 -11.35 -5.75
CA ALA A 302 8.48 -11.37 -7.19
C ALA A 302 8.16 -12.80 -7.66
N PHE A 303 6.87 -13.10 -7.84
CA PHE A 303 6.39 -14.47 -8.16
C PHE A 303 5.95 -14.69 -9.61
N ALA A 304 5.67 -13.62 -10.37
CA ALA A 304 5.31 -13.73 -11.78
C ALA A 304 6.13 -12.72 -12.60
N VAL A 305 7.29 -13.17 -13.04
CA VAL A 305 8.30 -12.39 -13.74
C VAL A 305 8.27 -12.72 -15.23
N ASP A 306 8.13 -11.69 -16.07
CA ASP A 306 8.24 -11.79 -17.52
C ASP A 306 8.81 -10.48 -18.10
N PRO A 307 10.07 -10.48 -18.60
CA PRO A 307 10.71 -9.28 -19.13
C PRO A 307 9.95 -8.64 -20.30
N THR A 308 9.29 -9.43 -21.15
CA THR A 308 8.56 -8.91 -22.31
C THR A 308 7.34 -8.12 -21.89
N LYS A 309 6.60 -8.62 -20.90
CA LYS A 309 5.44 -7.95 -20.29
C LYS A 309 5.89 -6.71 -19.52
N GLY A 310 7.04 -6.79 -18.85
CA GLY A 310 7.71 -5.66 -18.20
C GLY A 310 7.98 -4.50 -19.17
N LEU A 311 8.56 -4.76 -20.34
CA LEU A 311 8.84 -3.72 -21.33
C LEU A 311 7.57 -2.99 -21.78
N ALA A 312 6.49 -3.73 -22.05
CA ALA A 312 5.22 -3.13 -22.44
C ALA A 312 4.63 -2.23 -21.32
N LEU A 313 4.72 -2.64 -20.05
CA LEU A 313 4.34 -1.79 -18.91
C LEU A 313 5.20 -0.53 -18.79
N LEU A 314 6.50 -0.64 -19.07
CA LEU A 314 7.41 0.52 -19.10
C LEU A 314 7.02 1.50 -20.20
N CYS A 315 6.67 1.03 -21.40
CA CYS A 315 6.17 1.88 -22.48
C CYS A 315 4.87 2.61 -22.07
N VAL A 316 3.93 1.91 -21.45
CA VAL A 316 2.69 2.50 -20.93
C VAL A 316 3.00 3.59 -19.89
N LEU A 317 3.90 3.31 -18.95
CA LEU A 317 4.34 4.27 -17.93
C LEU A 317 4.92 5.54 -18.58
N VAL A 318 5.86 5.37 -19.52
CA VAL A 318 6.51 6.47 -20.22
C VAL A 318 5.49 7.36 -20.93
N ILE A 319 4.54 6.76 -21.65
CA ILE A 319 3.46 7.50 -22.32
C ILE A 319 2.60 8.28 -21.31
N ILE A 320 2.19 7.65 -20.20
CA ILE A 320 1.38 8.31 -19.16
C ILE A 320 2.13 9.51 -18.57
N VAL A 321 3.41 9.35 -18.23
CA VAL A 321 4.25 10.42 -17.68
C VAL A 321 4.37 11.56 -18.68
N PHE A 322 4.73 11.29 -19.94
CA PHE A 322 4.88 12.34 -20.95
C PHE A 322 3.58 13.09 -21.23
N VAL A 323 2.44 12.39 -21.36
CA VAL A 323 1.15 13.04 -21.63
C VAL A 323 0.71 13.90 -20.44
N THR A 324 0.82 13.39 -19.22
CA THR A 324 0.32 14.09 -18.02
C THR A 324 1.21 15.27 -17.64
N PHE A 325 2.53 15.07 -17.55
CA PHE A 325 3.47 16.16 -17.24
C PHE A 325 3.63 17.13 -18.40
N GLY A 326 3.60 16.66 -19.66
CA GLY A 326 3.56 17.55 -20.83
C GLY A 326 2.34 18.46 -20.81
N SER A 327 1.16 17.92 -20.46
CA SER A 327 -0.06 18.71 -20.27
C SER A 327 0.07 19.71 -19.12
N LEU A 328 0.69 19.32 -18.00
CA LEU A 328 0.93 20.19 -16.85
C LEU A 328 1.89 21.33 -17.18
N ILE A 329 2.97 21.06 -17.92
CA ILE A 329 3.93 22.09 -18.33
C ILE A 329 3.26 23.08 -19.28
N TYR A 330 2.50 22.57 -20.27
CA TYR A 330 1.82 23.41 -21.26
C TYR A 330 0.74 24.31 -20.63
N ARG A 331 -0.07 23.78 -19.70
CA ARG A 331 -1.15 24.54 -19.04
C ARG A 331 -0.71 25.23 -17.74
N GLY A 332 0.46 24.88 -17.21
CA GLY A 332 0.91 25.29 -15.87
C GLY A 332 1.10 26.78 -15.71
N GLN A 333 1.41 27.50 -16.80
CA GLN A 333 1.55 28.96 -16.80
C GLN A 333 0.24 29.70 -16.46
N GLN A 334 -0.91 29.04 -16.65
CA GLN A 334 -2.23 29.60 -16.35
C GLN A 334 -2.64 29.38 -14.88
N ILE A 335 -1.86 28.61 -14.12
CA ILE A 335 -2.17 28.29 -12.73
C ILE A 335 -1.71 29.45 -11.83
N PRO A 336 -2.58 29.98 -10.95
CA PRO A 336 -2.20 31.05 -10.03
C PRO A 336 -0.99 30.65 -9.18
N GLN A 337 -0.05 31.57 -9.00
CA GLN A 337 1.03 31.41 -8.03
C GLN A 337 0.57 31.90 -6.65
N SER A 338 1.08 31.30 -5.57
CA SER A 338 0.89 31.82 -4.22
C SER A 338 2.17 32.43 -3.69
N ASN A 339 2.02 33.54 -2.98
CA ASN A 339 3.07 34.05 -2.11
C ASN A 339 3.01 33.32 -0.75
N ILE A 340 4.18 33.03 -0.20
CA ILE A 340 4.33 32.53 1.17
C ILE A 340 4.66 33.74 2.03
N ASP A 341 3.73 34.17 2.87
CA ASP A 341 3.91 35.38 3.68
C ASP A 341 4.86 35.16 4.86
N THR A 342 4.85 33.96 5.47
CA THR A 342 5.67 33.63 6.66
C THR A 342 6.06 32.15 6.73
N ILE A 343 7.27 31.87 7.21
CA ILE A 343 7.78 30.51 7.47
C ILE A 343 7.15 29.85 8.72
N PHE A 344 6.65 30.65 9.67
CA PHE A 344 5.98 30.16 10.88
C PHE A 344 4.44 30.13 10.70
N SER A 345 3.98 29.46 9.65
CA SER A 345 2.55 29.28 9.35
C SER A 345 2.21 27.80 9.12
N ARG A 346 0.97 27.39 9.40
CA ARG A 346 0.53 26.02 9.07
C ARG A 346 0.58 25.75 7.57
N ALA A 347 0.38 26.76 6.73
CA ALA A 347 0.52 26.64 5.28
C ALA A 347 1.96 26.28 4.90
N TYR A 348 2.97 26.98 5.43
CA TYR A 348 4.38 26.67 5.18
C TYR A 348 4.77 25.29 5.74
N LEU A 349 4.36 24.95 6.97
CA LEU A 349 4.63 23.64 7.55
C LEU A 349 3.97 22.51 6.74
N CYS A 350 2.83 22.76 6.09
CA CYS A 350 2.21 21.83 5.17
C CYS A 350 3.05 21.64 3.89
N TYR A 351 3.60 22.72 3.31
CA TYR A 351 4.57 22.61 2.22
C TYR A 351 5.84 21.85 2.65
N MET A 352 6.34 22.08 3.86
CA MET A 352 7.49 21.37 4.40
C MET A 352 7.19 19.87 4.57
N ALA A 353 6.01 19.51 5.06
CA ALA A 353 5.58 18.10 5.13
C ALA A 353 5.48 17.45 3.74
N ILE A 354 4.93 18.16 2.74
CA ILE A 354 4.92 17.70 1.34
C ILE A 354 6.36 17.47 0.85
N GLY A 355 7.27 18.42 1.09
CA GLY A 355 8.68 18.31 0.73
C GLY A 355 9.36 17.11 1.38
N LEU A 356 9.16 16.88 2.68
CA LEU A 356 9.70 15.73 3.40
C LEU A 356 9.21 14.40 2.82
N LEU A 357 7.93 14.29 2.47
CA LEU A 357 7.36 13.09 1.85
C LEU A 357 7.91 12.85 0.43
N VAL A 358 8.11 13.91 -0.35
CA VAL A 358 8.74 13.83 -1.67
C VAL A 358 10.20 13.42 -1.56
N ILE A 359 10.96 13.98 -0.59
CA ILE A 359 12.34 13.59 -0.32
C ILE A 359 12.41 12.12 0.12
N ALA A 360 11.53 11.68 1.02
CA ALA A 360 11.44 10.27 1.42
C ALA A 360 11.16 9.36 0.21
N THR A 361 10.26 9.76 -0.69
CA THR A 361 9.99 9.03 -1.93
C THR A 361 11.23 8.96 -2.80
N ALA A 362 11.97 10.07 -2.97
CA ALA A 362 13.19 10.12 -3.76
C ALA A 362 14.28 9.20 -3.19
N ILE A 363 14.42 9.13 -1.87
CA ILE A 363 15.37 8.21 -1.20
C ILE A 363 15.00 6.75 -1.48
N VAL A 364 13.71 6.40 -1.34
CA VAL A 364 13.23 5.05 -1.62
C VAL A 364 13.42 4.70 -3.10
N PHE A 365 13.07 5.61 -4.00
CA PHE A 365 13.25 5.45 -5.45
C PHE A 365 14.72 5.25 -5.80
N LEU A 366 15.60 6.16 -5.37
CA LEU A 366 17.03 6.08 -5.66
C LEU A 366 17.62 4.79 -5.09
N GLY A 367 17.36 4.44 -3.82
CA GLY A 367 17.86 3.21 -3.23
C GLY A 367 17.41 1.95 -3.97
N THR A 368 16.16 1.94 -4.46
CA THR A 368 15.59 0.79 -5.18
C THR A 368 16.16 0.63 -6.59
N PHE A 369 16.34 1.73 -7.33
CA PHE A 369 16.81 1.69 -8.72
C PHE A 369 18.34 1.84 -8.88
N TYR A 370 19.06 2.23 -7.82
CA TYR A 370 20.51 2.39 -7.86
C TYR A 370 21.25 1.10 -8.28
N PRO A 371 20.90 -0.10 -7.75
CA PRO A 371 21.48 -1.36 -8.25
C PRO A 371 21.33 -1.57 -9.76
N MET A 372 20.14 -1.25 -10.31
CA MET A 372 19.85 -1.40 -11.74
C MET A 372 20.72 -0.46 -12.57
N VAL A 373 20.83 0.81 -12.17
CA VAL A 373 21.67 1.79 -12.86
C VAL A 373 23.14 1.38 -12.82
N TYR A 374 23.62 0.93 -11.66
CA TYR A 374 25.00 0.47 -11.47
C TYR A 374 25.34 -0.73 -12.37
N GLN A 375 24.40 -1.67 -12.50
CA GLN A 375 24.53 -2.84 -13.38
C GLN A 375 24.56 -2.44 -14.86
N VAL A 376 23.66 -1.54 -15.30
CA VAL A 376 23.61 -1.07 -16.69
C VAL A 376 24.87 -0.30 -17.09
N LEU A 377 25.51 0.39 -16.14
CA LEU A 377 26.79 1.09 -16.35
C LEU A 377 28.00 0.14 -16.45
N GLY A 378 27.82 -1.17 -16.27
CA GLY A 378 28.89 -2.16 -16.34
C GLY A 378 29.79 -2.23 -15.10
N SER A 379 29.38 -1.61 -13.99
CA SER A 379 30.17 -1.55 -12.75
C SER A 379 30.01 -2.76 -11.83
N GLY A 380 29.21 -3.77 -12.24
CA GLY A 380 28.92 -4.98 -11.46
C GLY A 380 27.53 -4.97 -10.83
N SER A 381 27.28 -5.88 -9.89
CA SER A 381 26.02 -5.98 -9.15
C SER A 381 26.21 -5.57 -7.69
N ILE A 382 25.39 -4.65 -7.22
CA ILE A 382 25.34 -4.22 -5.81
C ILE A 382 23.95 -4.49 -5.24
N SER A 383 23.85 -4.62 -3.92
CA SER A 383 22.58 -4.68 -3.21
C SER A 383 22.48 -3.52 -2.23
N VAL A 384 21.32 -2.87 -2.20
CA VAL A 384 21.03 -1.77 -1.27
C VAL A 384 20.00 -2.28 -0.28
N GLY A 385 20.42 -2.48 0.97
CA GLY A 385 19.59 -3.03 2.03
C GLY A 385 19.24 -2.04 3.15
N PRO A 386 18.72 -2.53 4.29
CA PRO A 386 18.28 -1.72 5.42
C PRO A 386 19.26 -0.63 5.90
N PRO A 387 20.60 -0.81 5.91
CA PRO A 387 21.52 0.25 6.36
C PRO A 387 21.38 1.57 5.59
N TYR A 388 21.17 1.53 4.28
CA TYR A 388 20.97 2.73 3.45
C TYR A 388 19.66 3.43 3.81
N PHE A 389 18.56 2.68 3.81
CA PHE A 389 17.24 3.26 4.05
C PHE A 389 17.08 3.75 5.48
N ASN A 390 17.49 2.95 6.47
CA ASN A 390 17.35 3.31 7.88
C ASN A 390 18.16 4.56 8.23
N SER A 391 19.39 4.69 7.72
CA SER A 391 20.23 5.87 8.00
C SER A 391 19.66 7.18 7.44
N LEU A 392 18.90 7.11 6.34
CA LEU A 392 18.32 8.28 5.68
C LEU A 392 16.88 8.60 6.11
N ILE A 393 16.05 7.57 6.30
CA ILE A 393 14.64 7.71 6.70
C ILE A 393 14.52 8.09 8.17
N TYR A 394 15.42 7.61 9.02
CA TYR A 394 15.35 7.89 10.46
C TYR A 394 15.47 9.39 10.81
N PRO A 395 16.45 10.15 10.29
CA PRO A 395 16.47 11.61 10.46
C PRO A 395 15.21 12.29 9.91
N LEU A 396 14.71 11.86 8.73
CA LEU A 396 13.49 12.41 8.14
C LEU A 396 12.26 12.18 9.03
N PHE A 397 12.17 11.04 9.70
CA PHE A 397 11.11 10.77 10.66
C PHE A 397 11.18 11.74 11.85
N VAL A 398 12.37 11.97 12.41
CA VAL A 398 12.58 12.95 13.50
C VAL A 398 12.18 14.36 13.04
N PHE A 399 12.62 14.79 11.85
CA PHE A 399 12.20 16.08 11.29
C PHE A 399 10.68 16.17 11.11
N SER A 400 10.04 15.09 10.65
CA SER A 400 8.59 15.02 10.51
C SER A 400 7.87 15.18 11.84
N LEU A 401 8.38 14.58 12.92
CA LEU A 401 7.86 14.78 14.28
C LEU A 401 7.99 16.24 14.72
N VAL A 402 9.10 16.91 14.42
CA VAL A 402 9.28 18.34 14.70
C VAL A 402 8.28 19.19 13.92
N VAL A 403 8.07 18.91 12.62
CA VAL A 403 7.07 19.62 11.80
C VAL A 403 5.67 19.46 12.39
N LEU A 404 5.30 18.23 12.74
CA LEU A 404 4.01 17.92 13.37
C LEU A 404 3.87 18.64 14.71
N ALA A 405 4.92 18.66 15.53
CA ALA A 405 4.93 19.34 16.81
C ALA A 405 4.72 20.85 16.63
N CYS A 406 5.52 21.50 15.76
CA CYS A 406 5.42 22.92 15.44
C CYS A 406 4.05 23.31 14.87
N SER A 407 3.41 22.41 14.10
CA SER A 407 2.11 22.68 13.46
C SER A 407 0.99 23.03 14.44
N THR A 408 1.12 22.55 15.69
CA THR A 408 0.13 22.79 16.73
C THR A 408 0.17 24.23 17.26
N PHE A 409 1.34 24.87 17.25
CA PHE A 409 1.57 26.24 17.71
C PHE A 409 1.23 27.31 16.68
N CYS A 410 1.35 26.99 15.39
CA CYS A 410 1.12 27.95 14.31
C CYS A 410 -0.38 28.15 14.01
N SER A 411 -0.76 29.36 13.57
CA SER A 411 -2.07 29.60 12.94
C SER A 411 -1.98 29.38 11.42
N TRP A 412 -3.11 29.50 10.69
CA TRP A 412 -3.14 29.19 9.25
C TRP A 412 -2.30 30.17 8.41
N GLN A 413 -2.45 31.48 8.60
CA GLN A 413 -1.79 32.51 7.79
C GLN A 413 -1.02 33.59 8.58
N HIS A 414 -1.29 33.78 9.88
CA HIS A 414 -0.61 34.82 10.67
C HIS A 414 0.13 34.26 11.89
N SER A 415 1.32 34.77 12.16
CA SER A 415 2.14 34.44 13.32
C SER A 415 1.60 35.11 14.61
N ARG A 416 0.35 34.81 14.98
CA ARG A 416 -0.10 35.01 16.36
C ARG A 416 0.01 33.67 17.06
N ALA A 417 0.76 33.64 18.17
CA ALA A 417 0.78 32.49 19.06
C ALA A 417 -0.67 32.09 19.38
N GLY A 418 -1.00 30.82 19.16
CA GLY A 418 -2.35 30.32 19.43
C GLY A 418 -2.75 30.60 20.89
N LYS A 419 -4.05 30.82 21.13
CA LYS A 419 -4.61 31.04 22.48
C LYS A 419 -4.22 29.93 23.49
N ASP A 420 -3.83 28.76 22.98
CA ASP A 420 -3.48 27.57 23.76
C ASP A 420 -1.97 27.42 24.03
N LEU A 421 -1.12 28.42 23.72
CA LEU A 421 0.35 28.30 23.84
C LEU A 421 0.80 27.79 25.21
N LYS A 422 0.23 28.32 26.31
CA LYS A 422 0.58 27.90 27.68
C LYS A 422 0.32 26.40 27.91
N VAL A 423 -0.81 25.89 27.42
CA VAL A 423 -1.17 24.47 27.54
C VAL A 423 -0.25 23.62 26.68
N LEU A 424 0.05 24.05 25.46
CA LEU A 424 0.98 23.35 24.58
C LEU A 424 2.40 23.30 25.17
N CYS A 425 2.88 24.37 25.80
CA CYS A 425 4.16 24.35 26.52
C CYS A 425 4.14 23.39 27.72
N LEU A 426 3.04 23.34 28.48
CA LEU A 426 2.88 22.39 29.57
C LEU A 426 2.92 20.94 29.06
N ILE A 427 2.23 20.63 27.96
CA ILE A 427 2.28 19.32 27.32
C ILE A 427 3.71 18.99 26.88
N ALA A 428 4.45 19.96 26.31
CA ALA A 428 5.85 19.76 25.94
C ALA A 428 6.74 19.44 27.15
N SER A 429 6.62 20.19 28.24
CA SER A 429 7.37 19.93 29.47
C SER A 429 7.05 18.55 30.06
N LEU A 430 5.77 18.19 30.15
CA LEU A 430 5.35 16.87 30.63
C LEU A 430 5.87 15.74 29.73
N SER A 431 5.85 15.93 28.41
CA SER A 431 6.35 14.94 27.46
C SER A 431 7.85 14.68 27.63
N VAL A 432 8.64 15.73 27.87
CA VAL A 432 10.08 15.62 28.15
C VAL A 432 10.34 14.93 29.49
N ILE A 433 9.56 15.25 30.52
CA ILE A 433 9.68 14.60 31.84
C ILE A 433 9.36 13.10 31.71
N THR A 434 8.22 12.76 31.11
CA THR A 434 7.80 11.36 30.92
C THR A 434 8.82 10.59 30.10
N ALA A 435 9.31 11.16 28.99
CA ALA A 435 10.32 10.52 28.17
C ALA A 435 11.66 10.34 28.91
N SER A 436 12.06 11.31 29.73
CA SER A 436 13.26 11.21 30.58
C SER A 436 13.13 10.08 31.60
N ILE A 437 11.96 9.95 32.25
CA ILE A 437 11.69 8.86 33.20
C ILE A 437 11.77 7.51 32.48
N VAL A 438 11.11 7.35 31.33
CA VAL A 438 11.15 6.12 30.54
C VAL A 438 12.59 5.81 30.09
N ALA A 439 13.33 6.83 29.65
CA ALA A 439 14.72 6.66 29.22
C ALA A 439 15.62 6.16 30.34
N ILE A 440 15.42 6.64 31.58
CA ILE A 440 16.15 6.17 32.76
C ILE A 440 15.73 4.74 33.13
N MET A 441 14.43 4.44 33.15
CA MET A 441 13.91 3.13 33.55
C MET A 441 14.34 2.01 32.60
N VAL A 442 14.39 2.29 31.29
CA VAL A 442 14.70 1.31 30.24
C VAL A 442 16.17 1.42 29.79
N ASN A 443 16.95 2.34 30.38
CA ASN A 443 18.34 2.63 30.02
C ASN A 443 18.51 2.88 28.51
N THR A 444 17.68 3.75 27.94
CA THR A 444 17.68 4.05 26.50
C THR A 444 18.70 5.14 26.16
N GLY A 445 19.28 5.10 24.96
CA GLY A 445 20.11 6.20 24.46
C GLY A 445 19.35 7.53 24.32
N LEU A 446 20.07 8.65 24.46
CA LEU A 446 19.51 10.02 24.43
C LEU A 446 18.59 10.27 23.22
N MET A 447 19.00 9.80 22.04
CA MET A 447 18.25 10.01 20.81
C MET A 447 16.86 9.36 20.83
N LEU A 448 16.76 8.16 21.39
CA LEU A 448 15.46 7.49 21.54
C LEU A 448 14.59 8.19 22.57
N GLY A 449 15.18 8.71 23.66
CA GLY A 449 14.49 9.56 24.62
C GLY A 449 13.88 10.81 23.98
N VAL A 450 14.62 11.48 23.08
CA VAL A 450 14.11 12.65 22.32
C VAL A 450 12.93 12.25 21.43
N ILE A 451 13.00 11.09 20.76
CA ILE A 451 11.92 10.59 19.91
C ILE A 451 10.67 10.30 20.74
N PHE A 452 10.81 9.65 21.91
CA PHE A 452 9.68 9.45 22.81
C PHE A 452 9.09 10.77 23.29
N ALA A 453 9.90 11.77 23.62
CA ALA A 453 9.42 13.09 24.03
C ALA A 453 8.59 13.75 22.91
N LEU A 454 9.11 13.74 21.68
CA LEU A 454 8.41 14.28 20.52
C LEU A 454 7.12 13.49 20.20
N ALA A 455 7.17 12.16 20.29
CA ALA A 455 6.01 11.31 20.03
C ALA A 455 4.88 11.54 21.04
N ILE A 456 5.20 11.53 22.34
CA ILE A 456 4.24 11.82 23.42
C ILE A 456 3.66 13.22 23.24
N TYR A 457 4.50 14.19 22.88
CA TYR A 457 4.06 15.55 22.62
C TYR A 457 3.08 15.62 21.44
N VAL A 458 3.42 15.05 20.29
CA VAL A 458 2.58 15.09 19.09
C VAL A 458 1.23 14.42 19.34
N VAL A 459 1.22 13.24 19.96
CA VAL A 459 -0.02 12.51 20.30
C VAL A 459 -0.88 13.34 21.25
N SER A 460 -0.30 13.83 22.34
CA SER A 460 -1.03 14.57 23.38
C SER A 460 -1.55 15.92 22.87
N SER A 461 -0.74 16.66 22.11
CA SER A 461 -1.12 17.96 21.56
C SER A 461 -2.21 17.83 20.49
N HIS A 462 -2.16 16.81 19.63
CA HIS A 462 -3.22 16.57 18.64
C HIS A 462 -4.52 16.12 19.30
N ALA A 463 -4.45 15.25 20.31
CA ALA A 463 -5.62 14.84 21.09
C ALA A 463 -6.26 16.03 21.81
N PHE A 464 -5.44 16.86 22.47
CA PHE A 464 -5.90 18.09 23.12
C PHE A 464 -6.62 19.04 22.13
N GLN A 465 -6.02 19.31 20.97
CA GLN A 465 -6.64 20.16 19.94
C GLN A 465 -7.95 19.59 19.42
N TRP A 466 -8.06 18.27 19.30
CA TRP A 466 -9.29 17.62 18.87
C TRP A 466 -10.40 17.78 19.92
N VAL A 467 -10.12 17.49 21.18
CA VAL A 467 -11.06 17.69 22.31
C VAL A 467 -11.48 19.16 22.40
N ARG A 468 -10.52 20.09 22.33
CA ARG A 468 -10.77 21.53 22.36
C ARG A 468 -11.65 22.01 21.20
N SER A 469 -11.56 21.36 20.05
CA SER A 469 -12.41 21.64 18.88
C SER A 469 -13.84 21.08 18.99
N GLY A 470 -14.18 20.42 20.11
CA GLY A 470 -15.45 19.76 20.36
C GLY A 470 -15.51 18.34 19.82
N ALA A 471 -14.36 17.66 19.67
CA ALA A 471 -14.25 16.29 19.16
C ALA A 471 -14.98 16.07 17.82
N LYS A 472 -14.91 17.06 16.92
CA LYS A 472 -15.63 17.02 15.65
C LYS A 472 -15.15 15.85 14.78
N ILE A 473 -16.09 15.08 14.25
CA ILE A 473 -15.81 13.98 13.31
C ILE A 473 -15.03 14.50 12.08
N SER A 474 -15.29 15.74 11.65
CA SER A 474 -14.62 16.34 10.49
C SER A 474 -13.12 16.61 10.68
N THR A 475 -12.62 16.64 11.92
CA THR A 475 -11.18 16.83 12.24
C THR A 475 -10.51 15.52 12.68
N ALA A 476 -11.29 14.45 12.89
CA ALA A 476 -10.81 13.14 13.29
C ALA A 476 -9.85 12.48 12.27
N PRO A 477 -10.03 12.59 10.94
CA PRO A 477 -9.08 12.00 9.98
C PRO A 477 -7.64 12.48 10.19
N LYS A 478 -7.45 13.79 10.38
CA LYS A 478 -6.13 14.38 10.62
C LYS A 478 -5.51 13.81 11.91
N LEU A 479 -6.30 13.70 12.97
CA LEU A 479 -5.86 13.18 14.26
C LEU A 479 -5.36 11.74 14.13
N PHE A 480 -6.19 10.85 13.59
CA PHE A 480 -5.89 9.43 13.50
C PHE A 480 -4.74 9.14 12.54
N ALA A 481 -4.66 9.84 11.40
CA ALA A 481 -3.53 9.67 10.48
C ALA A 481 -2.18 10.02 11.14
N HIS A 482 -2.12 11.16 11.83
CA HIS A 482 -0.88 11.61 12.46
C HIS A 482 -0.51 10.76 13.68
N ILE A 483 -1.48 10.40 14.54
CA ILE A 483 -1.22 9.51 15.67
C ILE A 483 -0.78 8.13 15.19
N GLY A 484 -1.44 7.57 14.17
CA GLY A 484 -1.06 6.29 13.58
C GLY A 484 0.37 6.30 13.04
N PHE A 485 0.74 7.36 12.30
CA PHE A 485 2.10 7.57 11.82
C PHE A 485 3.14 7.61 12.95
N VAL A 486 2.86 8.32 14.04
CA VAL A 486 3.75 8.41 15.20
C VAL A 486 3.92 7.04 15.88
N ILE A 487 2.82 6.34 16.16
CA ILE A 487 2.86 5.04 16.84
C ILE A 487 3.62 4.01 15.99
N ALA A 488 3.32 3.94 14.68
CA ALA A 488 3.98 3.00 13.79
C ALA A 488 5.48 3.31 13.65
N GLY A 489 5.86 4.58 13.47
CA GLY A 489 7.26 4.98 13.34
C GLY A 489 8.09 4.75 14.60
N VAL A 490 7.54 5.06 15.79
CA VAL A 490 8.19 4.74 17.06
C VAL A 490 8.30 3.22 17.24
N GLY A 491 7.26 2.46 16.92
CA GLY A 491 7.28 1.00 16.93
C GLY A 491 8.38 0.42 16.06
N ALA A 492 8.54 0.92 14.83
CA ALA A 492 9.59 0.51 13.91
C ALA A 492 11.00 0.80 14.46
N ILE A 493 11.22 1.96 15.07
CA ILE A 493 12.52 2.34 15.66
C ILE A 493 12.84 1.46 16.88
N VAL A 494 11.87 1.24 17.76
CA VAL A 494 12.05 0.37 18.93
C VAL A 494 12.30 -1.07 18.48
N ASN A 495 11.56 -1.56 17.49
CA ASN A 495 11.77 -2.88 16.89
C ASN A 495 13.19 -3.03 16.33
N ALA A 496 13.68 -2.04 15.57
CA ALA A 496 15.03 -2.04 15.03
C ALA A 496 16.12 -1.97 16.11
N SER A 497 15.84 -1.35 17.27
CA SER A 497 16.84 -1.10 18.32
C SER A 497 16.91 -2.19 19.40
N TYR A 498 15.80 -2.89 19.68
CA TYR A 498 15.67 -3.82 20.81
C TYR A 498 15.33 -5.27 20.42
N SER A 499 15.17 -5.56 19.14
CA SER A 499 15.00 -6.95 18.70
C SER A 499 16.34 -7.69 18.72
N TYR A 500 16.30 -8.99 19.02
CA TYR A 500 17.48 -9.86 18.98
C TYR A 500 17.15 -11.20 18.33
N GLU A 501 18.17 -11.88 17.83
CA GLU A 501 18.06 -13.22 17.25
C GLU A 501 19.27 -14.08 17.61
N PHE A 502 19.02 -15.38 17.73
CA PHE A 502 20.05 -16.40 17.88
C PHE A 502 19.59 -17.71 17.21
N SER A 503 20.51 -18.63 16.99
CA SER A 503 20.24 -19.89 16.32
C SER A 503 21.00 -21.02 16.96
N TYR A 504 20.32 -22.14 17.18
CA TYR A 504 20.89 -23.33 17.80
C TYR A 504 20.62 -24.56 16.95
N ARG A 505 21.56 -25.51 16.98
CA ARG A 505 21.30 -26.87 16.53
C ARG A 505 20.57 -27.59 17.66
N MET A 506 19.31 -27.96 17.44
CA MET A 506 18.49 -28.63 18.45
C MET A 506 17.98 -29.97 17.92
N SER A 507 17.80 -30.92 18.83
CA SER A 507 17.18 -32.24 18.62
C SER A 507 16.24 -32.57 19.79
N PRO A 508 15.34 -33.57 19.68
CA PRO A 508 14.52 -34.01 20.81
C PRO A 508 15.32 -34.19 22.10
N ASN A 509 14.76 -33.71 23.21
CA ASN A 509 15.34 -33.62 24.55
C ASN A 509 16.56 -32.71 24.72
N SER A 510 16.89 -31.87 23.72
CA SER A 510 17.93 -30.85 23.87
C SER A 510 17.40 -29.61 24.58
N GLN A 511 18.24 -29.04 25.45
CA GLN A 511 17.95 -27.80 26.16
C GLN A 511 19.04 -26.77 25.93
N HIS A 512 18.64 -25.54 25.65
CA HIS A 512 19.53 -24.40 25.49
C HIS A 512 19.02 -23.22 26.32
N GLN A 513 19.94 -22.39 26.80
CA GLN A 513 19.62 -21.18 27.55
C GLN A 513 20.33 -19.98 26.93
N PHE A 514 19.57 -18.90 26.72
CA PHE A 514 20.10 -17.62 26.26
C PHE A 514 19.47 -16.50 27.09
N GLN A 515 20.31 -15.72 27.77
CA GLN A 515 19.87 -14.66 28.68
C GLN A 515 18.78 -15.18 29.65
N ASN A 516 17.58 -14.64 29.54
CA ASN A 516 16.43 -14.91 30.41
C ASN A 516 15.46 -15.95 29.82
N VAL A 517 15.87 -16.66 28.77
CA VAL A 517 15.04 -17.61 28.01
C VAL A 517 15.70 -18.98 28.01
N SER A 518 14.96 -20.00 28.44
CA SER A 518 15.32 -21.41 28.28
C SER A 518 14.43 -22.06 27.23
N LEU A 519 15.03 -22.87 26.37
CA LEU A 519 14.38 -23.57 25.27
C LEU A 519 14.61 -25.06 25.45
N GLU A 520 13.55 -25.83 25.45
CA GLU A 520 13.56 -27.28 25.47
C GLU A 520 12.88 -27.78 24.19
N TYR A 521 13.61 -28.53 23.37
CA TYR A 521 13.02 -29.24 22.23
C TYR A 521 12.48 -30.57 22.76
N VAL A 522 11.16 -30.71 22.81
CA VAL A 522 10.50 -31.88 23.39
C VAL A 522 10.53 -33.04 22.40
N ASP A 523 9.85 -32.90 21.26
CA ASP A 523 9.73 -33.96 20.25
C ASP A 523 9.42 -33.39 18.86
N THR A 524 9.47 -34.23 17.82
CA THR A 524 9.06 -33.92 16.44
C THR A 524 7.80 -34.71 16.06
N LEU A 525 6.72 -34.00 15.75
CA LEU A 525 5.46 -34.59 15.29
C LEU A 525 5.37 -34.52 13.76
N TRP A 526 4.72 -35.52 13.16
CA TRP A 526 4.49 -35.59 11.72
C TRP A 526 3.01 -35.36 11.43
N LYS A 527 2.71 -34.48 10.47
CA LYS A 527 1.33 -34.17 10.07
C LYS A 527 1.19 -34.23 8.55
N VAL A 528 0.13 -34.86 8.07
CA VAL A 528 -0.29 -34.77 6.67
C VAL A 528 -1.34 -33.66 6.57
N GLY A 529 -1.01 -32.60 5.85
CA GLY A 529 -1.90 -31.48 5.55
C GLY A 529 -2.76 -31.75 4.30
N PRO A 530 -3.55 -30.75 3.84
CA PRO A 530 -4.42 -30.92 2.68
C PRO A 530 -3.68 -31.26 1.38
N ASN A 531 -2.58 -30.56 1.10
CA ASN A 531 -1.73 -30.72 -0.09
C ASN A 531 -0.21 -30.70 0.23
N TYR A 532 0.14 -30.88 1.50
CA TYR A 532 1.53 -30.86 1.98
C TYR A 532 1.73 -31.88 3.11
N THR A 533 2.99 -32.25 3.37
CA THR A 533 3.39 -32.98 4.58
C THR A 533 4.22 -32.08 5.49
N SER A 534 4.22 -32.30 6.80
CA SER A 534 4.78 -31.37 7.76
C SER A 534 5.52 -32.05 8.90
N GLU A 535 6.71 -31.50 9.20
CA GLU A 535 7.51 -31.77 10.40
C GLU A 535 7.26 -30.63 11.40
N ILE A 536 6.68 -30.94 12.56
CA ILE A 536 6.35 -29.96 13.61
C ILE A 536 7.26 -30.20 14.79
N ALA A 537 8.04 -29.20 15.19
CA ALA A 537 8.86 -29.28 16.39
C ALA A 537 8.07 -28.79 17.60
N GLU A 538 7.99 -29.58 18.68
CA GLU A 538 7.45 -29.12 19.94
C GLU A 538 8.56 -28.45 20.76
N ILE A 539 8.52 -27.13 20.88
CA ILE A 539 9.53 -26.35 21.61
C ILE A 539 8.89 -25.66 22.80
N ARG A 540 9.31 -26.02 24.00
CA ARG A 540 8.91 -25.35 25.24
C ARG A 540 9.86 -24.20 25.52
N LEU A 541 9.33 -22.99 25.56
CA LEU A 541 10.06 -21.79 25.93
C LEU A 541 9.66 -21.39 27.36
N SER A 542 10.64 -21.25 28.24
CA SER A 542 10.46 -20.83 29.62
C SER A 542 11.23 -19.54 29.87
N THR A 543 10.55 -18.51 30.40
CA THR A 543 11.19 -17.24 30.79
C THR A 543 11.50 -17.21 32.28
N THR A 544 12.43 -16.35 32.70
CA THR A 544 12.80 -16.16 34.12
C THR A 544 11.63 -15.77 35.03
N GLU A 545 10.54 -15.23 34.48
CA GLU A 545 9.29 -14.90 35.20
C GLU A 545 8.36 -16.11 35.40
N GLN A 546 8.87 -17.34 35.25
CA GLN A 546 8.13 -18.60 35.40
C GLN A 546 6.96 -18.82 34.42
N HIS A 547 6.89 -18.05 33.34
CA HIS A 547 5.97 -18.33 32.24
C HIS A 547 6.62 -19.34 31.27
N SER A 548 6.02 -20.52 31.18
CA SER A 548 6.37 -21.54 30.20
C SER A 548 5.26 -21.67 29.17
N PHE A 549 5.62 -21.70 27.89
CA PHE A 549 4.68 -21.91 26.80
C PHE A 549 5.29 -22.78 25.71
N THR A 550 4.44 -23.62 25.11
CA THR A 550 4.82 -24.47 23.98
C THR A 550 4.59 -23.72 22.67
N LEU A 551 5.60 -23.74 21.80
CA LEU A 551 5.57 -23.23 20.45
C LEU A 551 5.77 -24.40 19.48
N LEU A 552 5.01 -24.38 18.37
CA LEU A 552 4.94 -25.46 17.39
C LEU A 552 5.39 -24.98 16.00
N PRO A 553 6.66 -24.59 15.80
CA PRO A 553 7.13 -24.21 14.47
C PRO A 553 7.12 -25.44 13.57
N GLU A 554 6.84 -25.19 12.30
CA GLU A 554 6.56 -26.23 11.32
C GLU A 554 7.46 -26.08 10.10
N ARG A 555 7.81 -27.21 9.49
CA ARG A 555 8.44 -27.27 8.17
C ARG A 555 7.55 -28.09 7.24
N ARG A 556 6.95 -27.41 6.26
CA ARG A 556 6.07 -28.00 5.25
C ARG A 556 6.86 -28.44 4.02
N HIS A 557 6.49 -29.58 3.45
CA HIS A 557 6.96 -30.06 2.16
C HIS A 557 5.77 -30.19 1.20
N TYR A 558 5.82 -29.43 0.11
CA TYR A 558 4.83 -29.47 -0.96
C TYR A 558 5.34 -30.35 -2.10
N SER A 559 4.70 -31.50 -2.31
CA SER A 559 5.17 -32.54 -3.22
C SER A 559 5.04 -32.15 -4.70
N VAL A 560 3.98 -31.41 -5.08
CA VAL A 560 3.72 -31.02 -6.48
C VAL A 560 4.79 -30.06 -7.01
N ARG A 561 5.18 -29.07 -6.20
CA ARG A 561 6.24 -28.11 -6.55
C ARG A 561 7.63 -28.49 -6.07
N VAL A 562 7.74 -29.54 -5.26
CA VAL A 562 8.99 -29.99 -4.63
C VAL A 562 9.68 -28.84 -3.88
N MET A 563 8.92 -28.20 -2.99
CA MET A 563 9.36 -27.00 -2.28
C MET A 563 9.14 -27.17 -0.78
N ASN A 564 10.12 -26.75 0.02
CA ASN A 564 10.03 -26.70 1.47
C ASN A 564 9.70 -25.28 1.92
N MET A 565 8.77 -25.17 2.87
CA MET A 565 8.39 -23.92 3.52
C MET A 565 8.58 -24.05 5.02
N THR A 566 8.93 -22.94 5.67
CA THR A 566 9.04 -22.88 7.14
C THR A 566 7.93 -21.98 7.67
N GLU A 567 7.12 -22.55 8.54
CA GLU A 567 6.03 -21.85 9.22
C GLU A 567 6.49 -21.50 10.64
N PRO A 568 6.56 -20.20 10.98
CA PRO A 568 6.99 -19.78 12.30
C PRO A 568 5.94 -20.08 13.36
N ALA A 569 6.41 -20.36 14.57
CA ALA A 569 5.57 -20.27 15.75
C ALA A 569 5.80 -18.93 16.45
N ILE A 570 4.71 -18.19 16.63
CA ILE A 570 4.74 -16.83 17.17
C ILE A 570 3.95 -16.78 18.48
N LYS A 571 4.62 -16.40 19.57
CA LYS A 571 3.97 -16.05 20.84
C LYS A 571 4.01 -14.55 21.02
N SER A 572 2.84 -13.92 20.94
CA SER A 572 2.71 -12.47 21.09
C SER A 572 2.49 -12.00 22.52
N PHE A 573 3.18 -10.92 22.87
CA PHE A 573 2.96 -10.14 24.09
C PHE A 573 2.82 -8.65 23.75
N TRP A 574 2.36 -7.85 24.71
CA TRP A 574 2.18 -6.41 24.51
C TRP A 574 3.50 -5.65 24.21
N HIS A 575 4.64 -6.18 24.68
CA HIS A 575 5.97 -5.58 24.55
C HIS A 575 6.80 -6.16 23.38
N GLY A 576 6.37 -7.28 22.79
CA GLY A 576 7.04 -7.93 21.67
C GLY A 576 6.61 -9.37 21.47
N ASP A 577 7.10 -9.98 20.40
CA ASP A 577 6.80 -11.37 20.05
C ASP A 577 8.05 -12.26 20.21
N TYR A 578 7.86 -13.47 20.72
CA TYR A 578 8.81 -14.56 20.51
C TYR A 578 8.47 -15.29 19.22
N TYR A 579 9.44 -15.37 18.34
CA TYR A 579 9.30 -15.91 16.99
C TYR A 579 10.31 -17.03 16.81
N ILE A 580 9.83 -18.25 16.59
CA ILE A 580 10.69 -19.43 16.41
C ILE A 580 10.44 -20.01 15.03
N THR A 581 11.52 -20.31 14.31
CA THR A 581 11.47 -21.00 13.02
C THR A 581 12.33 -22.25 13.00
N LEU A 582 11.80 -23.26 12.32
CA LEU A 582 12.49 -24.51 12.04
C LEU A 582 13.21 -24.39 10.69
N GLY A 583 14.51 -24.13 10.74
CA GLY A 583 15.35 -23.95 9.57
C GLY A 583 15.75 -25.27 8.92
N GLU A 584 16.97 -25.30 8.39
CA GLU A 584 17.49 -26.49 7.71
C GLU A 584 17.64 -27.69 8.66
N LYS A 585 17.51 -28.88 8.06
CA LYS A 585 17.63 -30.16 8.76
C LYS A 585 19.10 -30.54 8.71
N LEU A 586 19.74 -30.61 9.87
CA LEU A 586 21.18 -30.81 10.02
C LEU A 586 21.53 -32.30 10.20
N SER A 587 20.58 -33.12 10.68
CA SER A 587 20.65 -34.59 10.69
C SER A 587 19.23 -35.17 10.74
N GLU A 588 19.08 -36.50 10.84
CA GLU A 588 17.76 -37.16 10.87
C GLU A 588 16.77 -36.59 11.90
N GLN A 589 17.28 -36.14 13.06
CA GLN A 589 16.48 -35.60 14.16
C GLN A 589 16.93 -34.20 14.62
N SER A 590 17.92 -33.57 13.97
CA SER A 590 18.41 -32.25 14.39
C SER A 590 18.14 -31.17 13.35
N TYR A 591 17.76 -30.00 13.84
CA TYR A 591 17.37 -28.84 13.03
C TYR A 591 18.12 -27.59 13.50
N ALA A 592 18.35 -26.67 12.56
CA ALA A 592 18.74 -25.31 12.87
C ALA A 592 17.50 -24.53 13.34
N VAL A 593 17.32 -24.41 14.66
CA VAL A 593 16.21 -23.65 15.25
C VAL A 593 16.65 -22.21 15.41
N LYS A 594 15.95 -21.28 14.75
CA LYS A 594 16.16 -19.85 14.90
C LYS A 594 15.12 -19.28 15.86
N VAL A 595 15.57 -18.51 16.83
CA VAL A 595 14.72 -17.89 17.85
C VAL A 595 14.99 -16.40 17.86
N GLN A 596 13.91 -15.63 17.83
CA GLN A 596 13.96 -14.19 17.71
C GLN A 596 12.98 -13.58 18.70
N TYR A 597 13.36 -12.44 19.27
CA TYR A 597 12.45 -11.58 19.99
C TYR A 597 12.27 -10.28 19.21
N ARG A 598 11.03 -9.95 18.86
CA ARG A 598 10.68 -8.79 18.04
C ARG A 598 9.97 -7.75 18.88
N ALA A 599 10.74 -6.78 19.35
CA ALA A 599 10.28 -5.73 20.27
C ALA A 599 9.24 -4.82 19.59
N ALA A 600 8.20 -4.42 20.32
CA ALA A 600 7.19 -3.43 19.91
C ALA A 600 6.53 -3.65 18.53
N ILE A 601 6.51 -4.89 18.02
CA ILE A 601 5.92 -5.20 16.71
C ILE A 601 4.43 -4.80 16.63
N TRP A 602 3.70 -4.98 17.74
CA TRP A 602 2.30 -4.56 17.87
C TRP A 602 2.08 -3.06 17.72
N TRP A 603 3.08 -2.22 18.00
CA TRP A 603 2.96 -0.78 17.81
C TRP A 603 2.90 -0.43 16.32
N ILE A 604 3.62 -1.19 15.49
CA ILE A 604 3.57 -1.04 14.04
C ILE A 604 2.17 -1.37 13.53
N TRP A 605 1.61 -2.50 13.96
CA TRP A 605 0.25 -2.92 13.60
C TRP A 605 -0.82 -1.94 14.09
N CYS A 606 -0.77 -1.57 15.37
CA CYS A 606 -1.70 -0.62 15.96
C CYS A 606 -1.62 0.76 15.29
N GLY A 607 -0.42 1.25 14.99
CA GLY A 607 -0.23 2.51 14.27
C GLY A 607 -0.85 2.49 12.88
N GLY A 608 -0.66 1.39 12.13
CA GLY A 608 -1.33 1.16 10.85
C GLY A 608 -2.85 1.12 10.96
N ILE A 609 -3.40 0.39 11.94
CA ILE A 609 -4.86 0.33 12.18
C ILE A 609 -5.42 1.71 12.53
N VAL A 610 -4.73 2.47 13.38
CA VAL A 610 -5.15 3.84 13.74
C VAL A 610 -5.12 4.74 12.49
N ALA A 611 -4.14 4.60 11.61
CA ALA A 611 -4.13 5.31 10.34
C ALA A 611 -5.32 4.93 9.44
N LEU A 612 -5.78 3.67 9.44
CA LEU A 612 -6.98 3.23 8.70
C LEU A 612 -8.28 3.85 9.23
N ILE A 613 -8.38 4.08 10.54
CA ILE A 613 -9.53 4.80 11.13
C ILE A 613 -9.64 6.21 10.56
N SER A 614 -8.53 6.82 10.13
CA SER A 614 -8.54 8.11 9.41
C SER A 614 -9.36 8.05 8.12
N MET A 615 -9.15 7.01 7.29
CA MET A 615 -9.92 6.82 6.07
C MET A 615 -11.41 6.65 6.38
N LEU A 616 -11.76 5.76 7.29
CA LEU A 616 -13.16 5.48 7.64
C LEU A 616 -13.87 6.75 8.13
N SER A 617 -13.22 7.51 9.01
CA SER A 617 -13.77 8.79 9.51
C SER A 617 -13.87 9.86 8.43
N ALA A 618 -13.01 9.85 7.41
CA ALA A 618 -13.05 10.79 6.29
C ALA A 618 -14.20 10.53 5.31
N LEU A 619 -14.63 9.27 5.20
CA LEU A 619 -15.70 8.82 4.30
C LEU A 619 -17.10 8.93 4.91
N LEU A 620 -17.21 9.14 6.23
CA LEU A 620 -18.50 9.34 6.88
C LEU A 620 -19.23 10.57 6.31
N PRO A 621 -20.55 10.48 6.04
CA PRO A 621 -21.31 11.62 5.57
C PRO A 621 -21.18 12.75 6.58
N LYS A 622 -20.67 13.89 6.12
CA LYS A 622 -20.74 15.12 6.91
C LYS A 622 -22.23 15.42 7.03
N ARG A 623 -22.80 15.35 8.24
CA ARG A 623 -24.14 15.88 8.52
C ARG A 623 -24.21 17.27 7.89
N SER A 624 -24.92 17.38 6.78
CA SER A 624 -25.27 18.66 6.20
C SER A 624 -26.12 19.33 7.26
N TRP A 625 -25.52 20.27 8.00
CA TRP A 625 -26.34 21.27 8.64
C TRP A 625 -27.01 22.02 7.49
N SER A 626 -28.29 21.68 7.32
CA SER A 626 -29.27 22.38 6.52
C SER A 626 -29.05 23.89 6.60
N ARG A 627 -29.12 24.55 5.45
CA ARG A 627 -29.58 25.93 5.25
C ARG A 627 -29.56 26.77 6.54
N VAL A 628 -28.44 27.43 6.84
CA VAL A 628 -28.54 28.71 7.54
C VAL A 628 -28.76 29.72 6.43
N SER A 629 -30.05 30.03 6.29
CA SER A 629 -30.66 31.20 5.69
C SER A 629 -29.72 32.30 5.20
N ASP A 630 -29.98 32.73 3.98
CA ASP A 630 -29.94 34.15 3.62
C ASP A 630 -30.42 34.99 4.80
N GLU A 631 -29.53 35.72 5.47
CA GLU A 631 -29.89 36.96 6.16
C GLU A 631 -28.65 37.82 6.41
N SER A 632 -28.70 39.02 5.82
CA SER A 632 -27.90 40.22 6.06
C SER A 632 -26.42 40.25 5.68
N PHE A 633 -26.18 40.72 4.46
CA PHE A 633 -25.27 41.85 4.26
C PHE A 633 -25.74 43.04 5.12
N ALA A 634 -24.94 43.44 6.11
CA ALA A 634 -24.81 44.79 6.64
C ALA A 634 -23.47 44.91 7.37
#